data_AF-A0A659XY34-F1
#
_entry.id   AF-A0A659XY34-F1
#
_cell.length_a   1.000
_cell.length_b   1.000
_cell.length_c   1.000
_cell.angle_alpha   90.00
_cell.angle_beta   90.00
_cell.angle_gamma   90.00
#
_symmetry.space_group_name_H-M   'P 1'
#
loop_
_entity.id
_entity.type
_entity.pdbx_description
1 polymer ?
#
loop_
_entity_poly.entity_id
_entity_poly.type
_entity_poly.pdbx_seq_one_letter_code
_entity_poly.pdbx_strand_id
1 'polypeptide(L)'
;ESPSLRLIELIEEWGGKAEFHDPHVREIPATREHMPIKGRRSVELSEGTLKDFDAVVVATDHDAIDYQAIADHALLIVDTRNVFGRLGLARETVVKA
;
A
#
# COMPACT_ATOMS: atom_id res chain seq x y z
N GLU A 1 -15.35 -5.77 -7.26
CA GLU A 1 -14.60 -4.50 -7.27
C GLU A 1 -13.50 -4.57 -6.21
N SER A 2 -12.29 -4.08 -6.51
CA SER A 2 -11.16 -4.09 -5.56
C SER A 2 -10.96 -2.68 -5.00
N PRO A 3 -11.27 -2.43 -3.71
CA PRO A 3 -11.09 -1.10 -3.10
C PRO A 3 -9.66 -0.57 -3.22
N SER A 4 -8.66 -1.45 -3.21
CA SER A 4 -7.24 -1.08 -3.34
C SER A 4 -6.91 -0.52 -4.72
N LEU A 5 -7.55 -1.02 -5.79
CA LEU A 5 -7.35 -0.49 -7.14
C LEU A 5 -7.95 0.92 -7.28
N ARG A 6 -9.11 1.16 -6.65
CA ARG A 6 -9.71 2.50 -6.63
C ARG A 6 -8.85 3.52 -5.89
N LEU A 7 -8.17 3.12 -4.82
CA LEU A 7 -7.23 4.00 -4.10
C LEU A 7 -6.06 4.44 -5.00
N ILE A 8 -5.50 3.52 -5.79
CA ILE A 8 -4.43 3.84 -6.75
C ILE A 8 -4.92 4.90 -7.73
N GLU A 9 -6.10 4.72 -8.31
CA GLU A 9 -6.68 5.68 -9.25
C GLU A 9 -6.91 7.04 -8.61
N LEU A 10 -7.49 7.10 -7.40
CA LEU A 10 -7.75 8.37 -6.71
C LEU A 10 -6.46 9.15 -6.43
N ILE A 11 -5.39 8.46 -6.02
CA ILE A 11 -4.08 9.09 -5.80
C ILE A 11 -3.56 9.71 -7.10
N GLU A 12 -3.70 9.01 -8.23
CA GLU A 12 -3.25 9.49 -9.54
C GLU A 12 -4.15 10.60 -10.10
N GLU A 13 -5.46 10.50 -9.91
CA GLU A 13 -6.44 11.55 -10.25
C GLU A 13 -6.12 12.88 -9.54
N TRP A 14 -5.53 12.81 -8.34
CA TRP A 14 -5.09 13.98 -7.58
C TRP A 14 -3.65 14.42 -7.89
N GLY A 15 -3.01 13.82 -8.89
CA GLY A 15 -1.66 14.16 -9.34
C GLY A 15 -0.53 13.49 -8.54
N GLY A 16 -0.86 12.56 -7.65
CA GLY A 16 0.10 11.71 -6.95
C GLY A 16 0.64 10.59 -7.85
N LYS A 17 1.66 9.90 -7.36
CA LYS A 17 2.17 8.66 -7.97
C LYS A 17 1.89 7.52 -7.02
N ALA A 18 1.28 6.46 -7.52
CA ALA A 18 1.01 5.28 -6.73
C ALA A 18 1.80 4.09 -7.28
N GLU A 19 2.36 3.29 -6.39
CA GLU A 19 2.78 1.93 -6.70
C GLU A 19 2.07 0.99 -5.72
N PHE A 20 2.06 -0.31 -6.01
CA PHE A 20 1.44 -1.28 -5.10
C PHE A 20 2.36 -2.44 -4.83
N HIS A 21 2.20 -3.02 -3.64
CA HIS A 21 2.77 -4.30 -3.28
C HIS A 21 1.63 -5.23 -2.86
N ASP A 22 1.61 -6.42 -3.44
CA ASP A 22 0.75 -7.51 -3.02
C ASP A 22 1.52 -8.84 -3.19
N PRO A 23 1.60 -9.69 -2.14
CA PRO A 23 2.35 -10.94 -2.18
C PRO A 23 1.65 -12.02 -3.03
N HIS A 24 0.37 -11.86 -3.32
CA HIS A 24 -0.45 -12.79 -4.09
C HIS A 24 -0.71 -12.31 -5.52
N VAL A 25 -0.59 -11.00 -5.78
CA VAL A 25 -0.82 -10.39 -7.10
C VAL A 25 0.47 -9.76 -7.63
N ARG A 26 1.08 -10.39 -8.64
CA ARG A 26 2.33 -9.89 -9.26
C ARG A 26 2.11 -8.73 -10.24
N GLU A 27 0.93 -8.64 -10.84
CA GLU A 27 0.57 -7.65 -11.85
C GLU A 27 -0.94 -7.39 -11.80
N ILE A 28 -1.35 -6.13 -11.95
CA ILE A 28 -2.77 -5.76 -11.96
C ILE A 28 -3.43 -6.36 -13.21
N PRO A 29 -4.42 -7.26 -13.04
CA PRO A 29 -5.08 -7.89 -14.18
C PRO A 29 -5.92 -6.88 -14.97
N ALA A 30 -6.23 -7.22 -16.21
CA ALA A 30 -7.18 -6.45 -16.99
C ALA A 30 -8.57 -6.55 -16.36
N THR A 31 -9.07 -5.44 -15.82
CA THR A 31 -10.45 -5.33 -15.35
C THR A 31 -11.16 -4.23 -16.12
N ARG A 32 -12.48 -4.36 -16.32
CA ARG A 32 -13.27 -3.36 -17.05
C ARG A 32 -13.23 -1.98 -16.38
N GLU A 33 -13.13 -1.97 -15.06
CA GLU A 33 -13.21 -0.76 -14.22
C GLU A 33 -11.85 -0.07 -14.07
N HIS A 34 -10.74 -0.82 -14.11
CA HIS A 34 -9.39 -0.29 -13.81
C HIS A 34 -8.41 -0.46 -14.99
N MET A 35 -8.91 -0.26 -16.21
CA MET A 35 -8.09 -0.33 -17.43
C MET A 35 -6.85 0.59 -17.43
N PRO A 36 -6.90 1.83 -16.88
CA PRO A 36 -5.74 2.73 -16.90
C PRO A 36 -4.51 2.21 -16.14
N ILE A 37 -4.72 1.39 -15.11
CA ILE A 37 -3.64 0.88 -14.24
C ILE A 37 -3.32 -0.60 -14.50
N LYS A 38 -3.94 -1.21 -15.50
CA LYS A 38 -3.65 -2.57 -15.95
C LYS A 38 -2.16 -2.72 -16.25
N GLY A 39 -1.58 -3.86 -15.87
CA GLY A 39 -0.20 -4.19 -16.21
C GLY A 39 0.84 -3.60 -15.27
N ARG A 40 0.43 -2.78 -14.30
CA ARG A 40 1.32 -2.35 -13.22
C ARG A 40 1.78 -3.56 -12.44
N ARG A 41 3.07 -3.60 -12.13
CA ARG A 41 3.69 -4.72 -11.41
C ARG A 41 3.79 -4.40 -9.92
N SER A 42 3.62 -5.45 -9.11
CA SER A 42 3.86 -5.39 -7.67
C SER A 42 5.34 -5.07 -7.44
N VAL A 43 5.63 -3.98 -6.73
CA VAL A 43 6.99 -3.59 -6.36
C VAL A 43 7.48 -4.44 -5.20
N GLU A 44 8.78 -4.62 -5.05
CA GLU A 44 9.32 -5.33 -3.89
C GLU A 44 9.24 -4.46 -2.64
N LEU A 45 8.74 -5.02 -1.54
CA LEU A 45 8.73 -4.35 -0.24
C LEU A 45 10.11 -4.50 0.40
N SER A 46 10.95 -3.50 0.21
CA SER A 46 12.30 -3.41 0.78
C SER A 46 12.47 -2.10 1.56
N GLU A 47 13.47 -2.02 2.44
CA GLU A 47 13.82 -0.76 3.14
C GLU A 47 14.05 0.39 2.14
N GLY A 48 14.74 0.14 1.03
CA GLY A 48 14.99 1.14 0.00
C GLY A 48 13.69 1.62 -0.64
N THR A 49 12.85 0.67 -1.06
CA THR A 49 11.53 0.97 -1.61
C THR A 49 10.71 1.82 -0.62
N LEU A 50 10.62 1.43 0.65
CA LEU A 50 9.82 2.11 1.66
C LEU A 50 10.27 3.54 1.93
N LYS A 51 11.59 3.80 1.86
CA LYS A 51 12.16 5.15 2.03
C LYS A 51 11.96 6.06 0.83
N ASP A 52 11.72 5.48 -0.35
CA ASP A 52 11.47 6.24 -1.58
C ASP A 52 10.01 6.74 -1.70
N PHE A 53 9.11 6.31 -0.80
CA PHE A 53 7.72 6.77 -0.75
C PHE A 53 7.47 7.78 0.38
N ASP A 54 6.67 8.80 0.09
CA ASP A 54 6.20 9.78 1.08
C ASP A 54 5.21 9.16 2.08
N ALA A 55 4.42 8.17 1.64
CA ALA A 55 3.44 7.48 2.46
C ALA A 55 3.16 6.04 1.98
N VAL A 56 2.83 5.17 2.94
CA VAL A 56 2.35 3.80 2.71
C VAL A 56 0.90 3.71 3.16
N VAL A 57 0.00 3.26 2.28
CA VAL A 57 -1.40 3.01 2.61
C VAL A 57 -1.64 1.51 2.74
N VAL A 58 -2.07 1.06 3.91
CA VAL A 58 -2.50 -0.33 4.11
C VAL A 58 -3.93 -0.48 3.61
N ALA A 59 -4.06 -0.95 2.37
CA ALA A 59 -5.35 -1.21 1.73
C ALA A 59 -5.86 -2.65 1.96
N THR A 60 -4.95 -3.59 2.22
CA THR A 60 -5.26 -5.00 2.49
C THR A 60 -4.38 -5.50 3.63
N ASP A 61 -4.96 -6.30 4.53
CA ASP A 61 -4.29 -6.95 5.65
C ASP A 61 -3.88 -8.37 5.22
N HIS A 62 -2.61 -8.53 4.83
CA HIS A 62 -2.07 -9.80 4.37
C HIS A 62 -1.06 -10.33 5.39
N ASP A 63 -1.26 -11.55 5.89
CA ASP A 63 -0.38 -12.18 6.89
C ASP A 63 1.09 -12.31 6.43
N ALA A 64 1.33 -12.33 5.12
CA ALA A 64 2.66 -12.47 4.53
C ALA A 64 3.50 -11.18 4.55
N ILE A 65 2.95 -10.07 5.04
CA ILE A 65 3.62 -8.76 5.08
C ILE A 65 4.37 -8.59 6.40
N ASP A 66 5.63 -8.18 6.31
CA ASP A 66 6.40 -7.72 7.46
C ASP A 66 6.01 -6.28 7.83
N TYR A 67 4.95 -6.15 8.65
CA TYR A 67 4.48 -4.86 9.13
C TYR A 67 5.48 -4.16 10.08
N GLN A 68 6.40 -4.89 10.70
CA GLN A 68 7.45 -4.28 11.52
C GLN A 68 8.43 -3.52 10.62
N ALA A 69 8.87 -4.11 9.50
CA ALA A 69 9.71 -3.43 8.52
C ALA A 69 9.04 -2.17 7.94
N ILE A 70 7.72 -2.20 7.71
CA ILE A 70 6.97 -1.01 7.29
C ILE A 70 6.99 0.05 8.40
N ALA A 71 6.70 -0.33 9.65
CA ALA A 71 6.69 0.58 10.80
C ALA A 71 8.04 1.28 11.01
N ASP A 72 9.14 0.61 10.70
CA ASP A 72 10.49 1.10 10.97
C ASP A 72 11.08 1.95 9.84
N HIS A 73 10.54 1.85 8.62
CA HIS A 73 11.14 2.47 7.42
C HIS A 73 10.23 3.43 6.66
N ALA A 74 8.90 3.30 6.76
CA ALA A 74 7.98 4.20 6.08
C ALA A 74 7.91 5.57 6.79
N LEU A 75 7.88 6.65 6.01
CA LEU A 75 7.81 8.03 6.52
C LEU A 75 6.44 8.35 7.14
N LEU A 76 5.37 7.89 6.50
CA LEU A 76 3.99 8.02 6.94
C LEU A 76 3.23 6.74 6.59
N ILE A 77 2.40 6.27 7.51
CA ILE A 77 1.59 5.06 7.33
C ILE A 77 0.13 5.43 7.54
N VAL A 78 -0.71 5.15 6.54
CA VAL A 78 -2.17 5.28 6.62
C VAL A 78 -2.77 3.88 6.75
N ASP A 79 -3.23 3.54 7.95
CA ASP A 79 -3.74 2.22 8.29
C ASP A 79 -5.27 2.18 8.26
N THR A 80 -5.83 1.78 7.11
CA THR A 80 -7.29 1.61 6.90
C THR A 80 -7.82 0.25 7.40
N ARG A 81 -6.94 -0.57 7.97
CA ARG A 81 -7.21 -1.95 8.40
C ARG A 81 -6.97 -2.19 9.88
N ASN A 82 -6.47 -1.18 10.59
CA ASN A 82 -6.09 -1.26 12.00
C ASN A 82 -5.11 -2.41 12.28
N VAL A 83 -4.20 -2.68 11.34
CA VAL A 83 -3.17 -3.72 11.48
C VAL A 83 -2.17 -3.33 12.56
N PHE A 84 -1.63 -2.11 12.50
CA PHE A 84 -0.60 -1.66 13.43
C PHE A 84 -1.15 -1.57 14.85
N GLY A 85 -2.41 -1.15 15.00
CA GLY A 85 -3.11 -1.14 16.28
C GLY A 85 -3.26 -2.55 16.88
N ARG A 86 -3.64 -3.54 16.06
CA ARG A 86 -3.80 -4.95 16.51
C ARG A 86 -2.47 -5.63 16.83
N LEU A 87 -1.41 -5.29 16.10
CA LEU A 87 -0.06 -5.84 16.31
C LEU A 87 0.72 -5.12 17.42
N GLY A 88 0.18 -4.06 18.02
CA GLY A 88 0.90 -3.27 19.02
C GLY A 88 2.07 -2.46 18.44
N LEU A 89 2.07 -2.24 17.12
CA LEU A 89 3.09 -1.51 16.37
C LEU A 89 2.77 -0.01 16.25
N ALA A 90 2.21 0.57 17.31
CA ALA A 90 1.92 2.00 17.32
C ALA A 90 3.22 2.81 17.17
N ARG A 91 3.16 3.82 16.30
CA ARG A 91 4.22 4.80 16.02
C ARG A 91 3.57 6.16 15.78
N GLU A 92 4.32 7.23 15.98
CA GLU A 92 3.86 8.60 15.63
C GLU A 92 3.60 8.76 14.13
N THR A 93 4.28 7.97 13.29
CA THR A 93 4.12 7.93 11.84
C THR A 93 2.92 7.12 11.37
N VAL A 94 2.19 6.45 12.27
CA VAL A 94 1.01 5.64 11.94
C VAL A 94 -0.27 6.41 12.24
N VAL A 95 -1.03 6.68 11.18
CA VAL A 95 -2.37 7.29 11.24
C VAL A 95 -3.39 6.21 10.92
N LYS A 96 -4.26 5.91 11.89
CA LYS A 96 -5.44 5.07 11.66
C LYS A 96 -6.52 5.90 10.94
N ALA A 97 -7.06 5.36 9.85
CA ALA A 97 -8.10 5.99 9.02
C ALA A 97 -9.40 5.18 9.00
#